data_AF-A0A5M9M4I9-F1
#
_entry.id   AF-A0A5M9M4I9-F1
#
_cell.length_a   1.000
_cell.length_b   1.000
_cell.length_c   1.000
_cell.angle_alpha   90.00
_cell.angle_beta   90.00
_cell.angle_gamma   90.00
#
_symmetry.space_group_name_H-M   'P 1'
#
loop_
_entity.id
_entity.type
_entity.pdbx_description
1 polymer ?
#
loop_
_entity_poly.entity_id
_entity_poly.type
_entity_poly.pdbx_seq_one_letter_code
_entity_poly.pdbx_strand_id
1 'polypeptide(L)'
;MVILHDSMIRFPALLALKCLQLRGLGILALKSKSFLLNLSPEAKSLLDICQSLWESRFRSADVCRLSEDKLLHEYAEDFLEKLNYDGLLMLSLLTWHFNASVHNFPTAALPPRELLEFFSRSTGNLEQLCEILWSRYNAFSERKLTLGAFKAKFKKLVSFLEHGSGLYFLASSR
;
A
#
# COMPACT_ATOMS: atom_id res chain seq x y z
N MET A 1 9.87 16.93 -20.71
CA MET A 1 9.38 15.70 -20.06
C MET A 1 10.32 15.40 -18.91
N VAL A 2 9.83 15.28 -17.68
CA VAL A 2 10.68 15.03 -16.50
C VAL A 2 10.54 13.55 -16.15
N ILE A 3 11.59 12.77 -16.41
CA ILE A 3 11.67 11.37 -15.95
C ILE A 3 12.15 11.42 -14.50
N LEU A 4 11.34 10.91 -13.59
CA LEU A 4 11.69 10.84 -12.18
C LEU A 4 12.70 9.71 -11.96
N HIS A 5 13.75 9.99 -11.18
CA HIS A 5 14.72 8.98 -10.79
C HIS A 5 14.04 7.88 -9.97
N ASP A 6 14.50 6.64 -10.11
CA ASP A 6 13.89 5.46 -9.48
C ASP A 6 13.77 5.61 -7.94
N SER A 7 14.78 6.16 -7.29
CA SER A 7 14.74 6.46 -5.85
C SER A 7 13.63 7.43 -5.44
N MET A 8 13.19 8.32 -6.34
CA MET A 8 12.10 9.27 -6.07
C MET A 8 10.74 8.58 -6.04
N ILE A 9 10.55 7.49 -6.80
CA ILE A 9 9.28 6.78 -6.90
C ILE A 9 9.22 5.54 -6.00
N ARG A 10 10.34 4.83 -5.80
CA ARG A 10 10.33 3.58 -5.03
C ARG A 10 9.86 3.78 -3.60
N PHE A 11 10.37 4.80 -2.92
CA PHE A 11 10.03 5.03 -1.53
C PHE A 11 8.54 5.42 -1.33
N PRO A 12 7.98 6.40 -2.07
CA PRO A 12 6.54 6.65 -2.01
C PRO A 12 5.70 5.44 -2.42
N ALA A 13 6.13 4.66 -3.41
CA ALA A 13 5.42 3.44 -3.82
C ALA A 13 5.40 2.38 -2.70
N LEU A 14 6.50 2.22 -1.96
CA LEU A 14 6.59 1.35 -0.80
C LEU A 14 5.55 1.70 0.26
N LEU A 15 5.36 3.00 0.54
CA LEU A 15 4.37 3.46 1.53
C LEU A 15 2.93 3.12 1.11
N ALA A 16 2.58 3.34 -0.16
CA ALA A 16 1.26 2.97 -0.68
C ALA A 16 1.05 1.46 -0.65
N LEU A 17 2.09 0.68 -0.97
CA LEU A 17 2.05 -0.77 -0.91
C LEU A 17 1.83 -1.29 0.52
N LYS A 18 2.55 -0.73 1.50
CA LYS A 18 2.33 -1.06 2.92
C LYS A 18 0.89 -0.77 3.36
N CYS A 19 0.30 0.36 2.95
CA CYS A 19 -1.11 0.62 3.23
C CYS A 19 -2.06 -0.43 2.62
N LEU A 20 -1.82 -0.83 1.37
CA LEU A 20 -2.61 -1.86 0.69
C LEU A 20 -2.50 -3.22 1.39
N GLN A 21 -1.29 -3.59 1.79
CA GLN A 21 -1.03 -4.80 2.57
C GLN A 21 -1.77 -4.76 3.90
N LEU A 22 -1.74 -3.64 4.62
CA LEU A 22 -2.44 -3.48 5.90
C LEU A 22 -3.95 -3.63 5.77
N ARG A 23 -4.52 -3.12 4.66
CA ARG A 23 -5.92 -3.36 4.32
C ARG A 23 -6.19 -4.84 4.09
N GLY A 24 -5.38 -5.51 3.28
CA GLY A 24 -5.50 -6.95 3.01
C GLY A 24 -5.40 -7.79 4.28
N LEU A 25 -4.40 -7.53 5.11
CA LEU A 25 -4.15 -8.21 6.39
C LEU A 25 -5.25 -7.91 7.41
N GLY A 26 -5.76 -6.68 7.47
CA GLY A 26 -6.92 -6.34 8.31
C GLY A 26 -8.16 -7.17 7.94
N ILE A 27 -8.45 -7.30 6.65
CA ILE A 27 -9.55 -8.14 6.16
C ILE A 27 -9.31 -9.63 6.51
N LEU A 28 -8.06 -10.10 6.45
CA LEU A 28 -7.70 -11.46 6.83
C LEU A 28 -7.81 -11.71 8.34
N ALA A 29 -7.41 -10.75 9.18
CA ALA A 29 -7.52 -10.82 10.64
C ALA A 29 -8.97 -10.97 11.10
N LEU A 30 -9.93 -10.41 10.34
CA LEU A 30 -11.37 -10.56 10.59
C LEU A 30 -11.94 -11.93 10.18
N LYS A 31 -11.16 -12.81 9.52
CA LYS A 31 -11.60 -14.17 9.15
C LYS A 31 -11.44 -15.16 10.32
N SER A 32 -12.07 -16.32 10.19
CA SER A 32 -12.19 -17.35 11.24
C SER A 32 -10.88 -17.64 12.01
N LYS A 33 -10.99 -17.72 13.35
CA LYS A 33 -9.90 -18.11 14.27
C LYS A 33 -9.23 -19.43 13.90
N SER A 34 -9.95 -20.36 13.26
CA SER A 34 -9.37 -21.63 12.79
C SER A 34 -8.29 -21.45 11.73
N PHE A 35 -8.35 -20.38 10.94
CA PHE A 35 -7.37 -20.06 9.90
C PHE A 35 -6.05 -19.53 10.49
N LEU A 36 -6.11 -18.97 11.71
CA LEU A 36 -4.98 -18.33 12.39
C LEU A 36 -4.12 -19.32 13.19
N LEU A 37 -4.62 -20.53 13.47
CA LEU A 37 -3.92 -21.50 14.33
C LEU A 37 -2.56 -21.93 13.77
N ASN A 38 -2.48 -22.09 12.44
CA ASN A 38 -1.29 -22.60 11.74
C ASN A 38 -0.27 -21.52 11.35
N LEU A 39 -0.45 -20.28 11.82
CA LEU A 39 0.48 -19.19 11.52
C LEU A 39 1.65 -19.16 12.50
N SER A 40 2.82 -18.71 12.01
CA SER A 40 3.98 -18.43 12.86
C SER A 40 3.67 -17.36 13.92
N PRO A 41 4.42 -17.30 15.02
CA PRO A 41 4.26 -16.25 16.04
C PRO A 41 4.36 -14.83 15.47
N GLU A 42 5.26 -14.59 14.52
CA GLU A 42 5.49 -13.30 13.88
C GLU A 42 4.26 -12.88 13.06
N ALA A 43 3.70 -13.81 12.28
CA ALA A 43 2.52 -13.54 11.47
C ALA A 43 1.28 -13.29 12.33
N LYS A 44 1.13 -14.01 13.45
CA LYS A 44 0.08 -13.74 14.44
C LYS A 44 0.23 -12.34 15.02
N SER A 45 1.46 -11.96 15.41
CA SER A 45 1.74 -10.63 15.93
C SER A 45 1.39 -9.53 14.93
N LEU A 46 1.75 -9.68 13.66
CA LEU A 46 1.41 -8.71 12.61
C LEU A 46 -0.11 -8.59 12.43
N LEU A 47 -0.86 -9.69 12.45
CA LEU A 47 -2.33 -9.66 12.34
C LEU A 47 -2.98 -8.99 13.56
N ASP A 48 -2.48 -9.23 14.77
CA ASP A 48 -2.96 -8.58 15.99
C ASP A 48 -2.72 -7.06 15.95
N ILE A 49 -1.55 -6.63 15.44
CA ILE A 49 -1.25 -5.21 15.26
C ILE A 49 -2.17 -4.61 14.20
N CYS A 50 -2.39 -5.31 13.08
CA CYS A 50 -3.34 -4.87 12.06
C CYS A 50 -4.73 -4.69 12.66
N GLN A 51 -5.26 -5.70 13.36
CA GLN A 51 -6.58 -5.62 13.99
C GLN A 51 -6.67 -4.43 14.96
N SER A 52 -5.67 -4.25 15.83
CA SER A 52 -5.60 -3.13 16.77
C SER A 52 -5.63 -1.78 16.04
N LEU A 53 -4.89 -1.66 14.94
CA LEU A 53 -4.86 -0.46 14.10
C LEU A 53 -6.24 -0.11 13.52
N TRP A 54 -6.99 -1.13 13.06
CA TRP A 54 -8.35 -0.97 12.53
C TRP A 54 -9.34 -0.56 13.63
N GLU A 55 -9.26 -1.18 14.80
CA GLU A 55 -10.12 -0.85 15.96
C GLU A 55 -9.82 0.55 16.52
N SER A 56 -8.55 0.95 16.53
CA SER A 56 -8.10 2.22 17.10
C SER A 56 -8.31 3.42 16.17
N ARG A 57 -8.69 3.19 14.91
CA ARG A 57 -8.75 4.20 13.84
C ARG A 57 -7.39 4.87 13.61
N PHE A 58 -6.35 4.06 13.49
CA PHE A 58 -4.99 4.49 13.11
C PHE A 58 -4.34 5.43 14.14
N ARG A 59 -4.39 5.10 15.44
CA ARG A 59 -3.65 5.85 16.48
C ARG A 59 -2.15 5.78 16.22
N SER A 60 -1.44 6.88 16.46
CA SER A 60 0.00 6.99 16.20
C SER A 60 0.83 5.85 16.82
N ALA A 61 0.51 5.43 18.05
CA ALA A 61 1.21 4.33 18.72
C ALA A 61 1.10 2.99 17.96
N ASP A 62 -0.07 2.68 17.38
CA ASP A 62 -0.28 1.45 16.60
C ASP A 62 0.42 1.53 15.24
N VAL A 63 0.42 2.73 14.62
CA VAL A 63 1.16 2.97 13.37
C VAL A 63 2.68 2.83 13.61
N CYS A 64 3.20 3.33 14.74
CA CYS A 64 4.61 3.18 15.12
C CYS A 64 5.04 1.73 15.24
N ARG A 65 4.28 0.90 15.96
CA ARG A 65 4.55 -0.55 16.09
C ARG A 65 4.61 -1.24 14.73
N LEU A 66 3.79 -0.78 13.78
CA LEU A 66 3.76 -1.28 12.42
C LEU A 66 4.96 -0.90 11.56
N SER A 67 5.56 0.26 11.81
CA SER A 67 6.78 0.67 11.09
C SER A 67 8.01 -0.17 11.44
N GLU A 68 7.99 -0.81 12.61
CA GLU A 68 9.06 -1.67 13.13
C GLU A 68 8.89 -3.14 12.73
N ASP A 69 7.74 -3.51 12.14
CA ASP A 69 7.45 -4.89 11.74
C ASP A 69 8.26 -5.29 10.51
N LYS A 70 9.23 -6.20 10.72
CA LYS A 70 10.13 -6.69 9.67
C LYS A 70 9.40 -7.46 8.59
N LEU A 71 8.42 -8.28 8.97
CA LEU A 71 7.68 -9.14 8.04
C LEU A 71 6.89 -8.29 7.05
N LEU A 72 6.23 -7.23 7.52
CA LEU A 72 5.56 -6.26 6.66
C LEU A 72 6.56 -5.56 5.72
N HIS A 73 7.73 -5.18 6.22
CA HIS A 73 8.71 -4.45 5.41
C HIS A 73 9.33 -5.32 4.32
N GLU A 74 9.83 -6.50 4.66
CA GLU A 74 10.40 -7.48 3.72
C GLU A 74 9.39 -7.80 2.63
N TYR A 75 8.14 -8.01 3.05
CA TYR A 75 7.09 -8.37 2.13
C TYR A 75 6.71 -7.23 1.17
N ALA A 76 6.76 -5.99 1.63
CA ALA A 76 6.56 -4.82 0.79
C ALA A 76 7.70 -4.67 -0.24
N GLU A 77 8.96 -4.86 0.16
CA GLU A 77 10.12 -4.81 -0.77
C GLU A 77 10.02 -5.90 -1.84
N ASP A 78 9.71 -7.14 -1.46
CA ASP A 78 9.54 -8.27 -2.39
C ASP A 78 8.49 -8.02 -3.48
N PHE A 79 7.42 -7.30 -3.15
CA PHE A 79 6.39 -6.91 -4.12
C PHE A 79 6.84 -5.70 -4.94
N LEU A 80 7.52 -4.74 -4.32
CA LEU A 80 8.04 -3.55 -4.98
C LEU A 80 9.04 -3.91 -6.09
N GLU A 81 9.89 -4.91 -5.90
CA GLU A 81 10.82 -5.43 -6.91
C GLU A 81 10.13 -6.04 -8.13
N LYS A 82 8.92 -6.57 -7.97
CA LYS A 82 8.14 -7.17 -9.06
C LYS A 82 7.36 -6.15 -9.88
N LEU A 83 7.30 -4.89 -9.43
CA LEU A 83 6.58 -3.83 -10.11
C LEU A 83 7.44 -3.15 -11.16
N ASN A 84 6.85 -2.93 -12.33
CA ASN A 84 7.47 -2.08 -13.35
C ASN A 84 7.32 -0.60 -13.00
N TYR A 85 8.01 0.26 -13.75
CA TYR A 85 7.97 1.72 -13.57
C TYR A 85 6.55 2.29 -13.54
N ASP A 86 5.65 1.86 -14.44
CA ASP A 86 4.26 2.31 -14.46
C ASP A 86 3.55 2.03 -13.12
N GLY A 87 3.74 0.83 -12.57
CA GLY A 87 3.18 0.42 -11.30
C GLY A 87 3.74 1.22 -10.12
N LEU A 88 5.07 1.38 -10.08
CA LEU A 88 5.76 2.21 -9.09
C LEU A 88 5.26 3.66 -9.13
N LEU A 89 5.15 4.24 -10.33
CA LEU A 89 4.67 5.61 -10.51
C LEU A 89 3.22 5.76 -10.04
N MET A 90 2.33 4.82 -10.37
CA MET A 90 0.93 4.85 -9.92
C MET A 90 0.81 4.82 -8.39
N LEU A 91 1.60 3.97 -7.72
CA LEU A 91 1.65 3.91 -6.25
C LEU A 91 2.28 5.16 -5.64
N SER A 92 3.31 5.71 -6.28
CA SER A 92 3.97 6.94 -5.82
C SER A 92 3.04 8.14 -5.84
N LEU A 93 2.33 8.31 -6.96
CA LEU A 93 1.34 9.38 -7.14
C LEU A 93 0.25 9.31 -6.08
N LEU A 94 -0.14 8.09 -5.69
CA LEU A 94 -1.10 7.87 -4.62
C LEU A 94 -0.55 8.38 -3.28
N THR A 95 0.66 7.97 -2.89
CA THR A 95 1.29 8.48 -1.67
C THR A 95 1.44 9.99 -1.68
N TRP A 96 1.93 10.59 -2.77
CA TRP A 96 2.07 12.05 -2.88
C TRP A 96 0.75 12.81 -2.90
N HIS A 97 -0.36 12.17 -3.27
CA HIS A 97 -1.67 12.80 -3.17
C HIS A 97 -2.07 12.99 -1.71
N PHE A 98 -1.82 11.99 -0.87
CA PHE A 98 -2.19 12.00 0.54
C PHE A 98 -1.10 12.54 1.47
N ASN A 99 0.14 12.66 0.99
CA ASN A 99 1.25 13.19 1.74
C ASN A 99 1.96 14.32 0.99
N ALA A 100 1.65 15.56 1.37
CA ALA A 100 2.26 16.75 0.79
C ALA A 100 3.67 17.08 1.34
N SER A 101 4.11 16.46 2.44
CA SER A 101 5.45 16.69 3.02
C SER A 101 6.50 15.77 2.37
N VAL A 102 6.78 16.01 1.08
CA VAL A 102 7.63 15.16 0.24
C VAL A 102 9.15 15.29 0.52
N HIS A 103 9.57 15.94 1.60
CA HIS A 103 10.99 16.31 1.75
C HIS A 103 11.79 15.66 2.88
N ASN A 104 11.17 14.96 3.82
CA ASN A 104 11.91 14.30 4.91
C ASN A 104 11.26 12.98 5.29
N PHE A 105 11.56 11.94 4.53
CA PHE A 105 11.19 10.59 4.94
C PHE A 105 12.37 9.97 5.69
N PRO A 106 12.27 9.76 7.02
CA PRO A 106 13.18 8.83 7.68
C PRO A 106 13.00 7.45 7.05
N THR A 107 14.07 6.65 7.05
CA THR A 107 14.17 5.29 6.49
C THR A 107 13.11 4.30 7.00
N ALA A 108 12.37 4.66 8.06
CA ALA A 108 11.23 3.93 8.61
C ALA A 108 9.91 4.71 8.48
N ALA A 109 9.66 5.40 7.36
CA ALA A 109 8.49 6.25 7.27
C ALA A 109 7.19 5.44 7.36
N LEU A 110 6.36 5.91 8.27
CA LEU A 110 5.03 5.41 8.54
C LEU A 110 4.14 5.62 7.29
N PRO A 111 3.25 4.68 6.97
CA PRO A 111 2.27 4.93 5.93
C PRO A 111 1.42 6.15 6.34
N PRO A 112 1.18 7.13 5.44
CA PRO A 112 0.42 8.34 5.78
C PRO A 112 -0.96 7.98 6.32
N ARG A 113 -1.37 8.60 7.43
CA ARG A 113 -2.66 8.29 8.09
C ARG A 113 -3.83 8.51 7.13
N GLU A 114 -3.80 9.59 6.36
CA GLU A 114 -4.82 9.95 5.38
C GLU A 114 -4.93 8.87 4.29
N LEU A 115 -3.79 8.27 3.92
CA LEU A 115 -3.77 7.16 2.96
C LEU A 115 -4.34 5.88 3.58
N LEU A 116 -4.02 5.57 4.84
CA LEU A 116 -4.61 4.46 5.58
C LEU A 116 -6.13 4.61 5.72
N GLU A 117 -6.60 5.81 6.09
CA GLU A 117 -8.03 6.13 6.18
C GLU A 117 -8.73 6.10 4.82
N PHE A 118 -8.04 6.49 3.75
CA PHE A 118 -8.58 6.38 2.39
C PHE A 118 -8.86 4.91 2.05
N PHE A 119 -7.90 4.03 2.32
CA PHE A 119 -8.04 2.58 2.09
C PHE A 119 -9.03 1.90 3.04
N SER A 120 -9.34 2.52 4.18
CA SER A 120 -10.32 2.01 5.14
C SER A 120 -11.78 2.27 4.75
N ARG A 121 -12.04 3.23 3.86
CA ARG A 121 -13.40 3.65 3.48
C ARG A 121 -13.88 2.94 2.21
N SER A 122 -15.21 2.86 2.03
CA SER A 122 -15.79 2.32 0.79
C SER A 122 -15.44 3.22 -0.40
N THR A 123 -15.33 2.61 -1.58
CA THR A 123 -14.70 3.10 -2.81
C THR A 123 -15.30 4.36 -3.46
N GLY A 124 -16.17 5.10 -2.78
CA GLY A 124 -16.90 6.27 -3.32
C GLY A 124 -16.00 7.40 -3.85
N ASN A 125 -14.79 7.56 -3.30
CA ASN A 125 -13.85 8.61 -3.71
C ASN A 125 -12.82 8.14 -4.76
N LEU A 126 -12.89 6.89 -5.22
CA LEU A 126 -11.88 6.31 -6.09
C LEU A 126 -11.90 6.93 -7.50
N GLU A 127 -13.07 7.37 -7.99
CA GLU A 127 -13.20 7.94 -9.33
C GLU A 127 -12.53 9.31 -9.46
N GLN A 128 -12.83 10.24 -8.54
CA GLN A 128 -12.21 11.57 -8.50
C GLN A 128 -10.70 11.47 -8.27
N LEU A 129 -10.28 10.56 -7.38
CA LEU A 129 -8.86 10.29 -7.18
C LEU A 129 -8.20 9.81 -8.48
N CYS A 130 -8.83 8.88 -9.21
CA CYS A 130 -8.28 8.38 -10.47
C CYS A 130 -8.10 9.50 -11.51
N GLU A 131 -8.96 10.51 -11.56
CA GLU A 131 -8.81 11.65 -12.47
C GLU A 131 -7.58 12.51 -12.12
N ILE A 132 -7.39 12.81 -10.83
CA ILE A 132 -6.22 13.56 -10.34
C ILE A 132 -4.94 12.78 -10.61
N LEU A 133 -4.92 11.49 -10.26
CA LEU A 133 -3.75 10.64 -10.46
C LEU A 133 -3.44 10.44 -11.95
N TRP A 134 -4.47 10.29 -12.80
CA TRP A 134 -4.32 10.18 -14.24
C TRP A 134 -3.64 11.41 -14.86
N SER A 135 -4.10 12.61 -14.49
CA SER A 135 -3.52 13.86 -14.96
C SER A 135 -2.03 13.95 -14.61
N ARG A 136 -1.68 13.63 -13.35
CA ARG A 136 -0.28 13.60 -12.89
C ARG A 136 0.54 12.49 -13.53
N TYR A 137 -0.03 11.30 -13.72
CA TYR A 137 0.61 10.19 -14.41
C TYR A 137 0.99 10.60 -15.83
N ASN A 138 0.07 11.24 -16.55
CA ASN A 138 0.34 11.76 -17.88
C ASN A 138 1.33 12.93 -17.88
N ALA A 139 1.65 13.57 -16.76
CA ALA A 139 2.73 14.56 -16.70
C ALA A 139 4.11 13.88 -16.60
N PHE A 140 4.22 12.77 -15.86
CA PHE A 140 5.50 12.10 -15.55
C PHE A 140 5.80 10.87 -16.41
N SER A 141 4.79 10.22 -17.00
CA SER A 141 4.98 9.04 -17.85
C SER A 141 5.25 9.43 -19.30
N GLU A 142 6.13 8.67 -19.96
CA GLU A 142 6.37 8.77 -21.40
C GLU A 142 5.15 8.30 -22.21
N ARG A 143 4.46 7.27 -21.70
CA ARG A 143 3.29 6.67 -22.35
C ARG A 143 2.02 7.29 -21.80
N LYS A 144 1.43 8.21 -22.57
CA LYS A 144 0.14 8.78 -22.21
C LYS A 144 -0.95 7.73 -22.27
N LEU A 145 -1.80 7.72 -21.26
CA LEU A 145 -2.98 6.88 -21.19
C LEU A 145 -4.24 7.73 -21.33
N THR A 146 -5.31 7.15 -21.85
CA THR A 146 -6.65 7.68 -21.65
C THR A 146 -7.08 7.46 -20.20
N LEU A 147 -8.02 8.26 -19.69
CA LEU A 147 -8.55 8.08 -18.33
C LEU A 147 -9.08 6.65 -18.11
N GLY A 148 -9.79 6.09 -19.09
CA GLY A 148 -10.31 4.72 -19.02
C GLY A 148 -9.20 3.67 -18.91
N ALA A 149 -8.13 3.81 -19.71
CA ALA A 149 -6.98 2.90 -19.64
C ALA A 149 -6.23 3.01 -18.31
N PHE A 150 -6.09 4.23 -17.78
CA PHE A 150 -5.51 4.47 -16.46
C PHE A 150 -6.34 3.83 -15.35
N LYS A 151 -7.67 4.06 -15.32
CA LYS A 151 -8.58 3.46 -14.34
C LYS A 151 -8.48 1.92 -14.36
N ALA A 152 -8.47 1.32 -15.55
CA ALA A 152 -8.34 -0.13 -15.70
C ALA A 152 -6.99 -0.66 -15.19
N LYS A 153 -5.87 -0.02 -15.56
CA LYS A 153 -4.54 -0.40 -15.06
C LYS A 153 -4.41 -0.23 -13.55
N PHE A 154 -4.86 0.91 -13.01
CA PHE A 154 -4.79 1.21 -11.57
C PHE A 154 -5.62 0.22 -10.76
N LYS A 155 -6.86 -0.07 -11.17
CA LYS A 155 -7.70 -1.08 -10.53
C LYS A 155 -7.08 -2.47 -10.57
N LYS A 156 -6.50 -2.86 -11.71
CA LYS A 156 -5.81 -4.15 -11.85
C LYS A 156 -4.59 -4.22 -10.92
N LEU A 157 -3.80 -3.15 -10.83
CA LEU A 157 -2.65 -3.06 -9.94
C LEU A 157 -3.06 -3.21 -8.47
N VAL A 158 -4.01 -2.40 -8.00
CA VAL A 158 -4.51 -2.47 -6.61
C VAL A 158 -5.06 -3.86 -6.31
N SER A 159 -5.89 -4.41 -7.19
CA SER A 159 -6.45 -5.76 -7.01
C SER A 159 -5.36 -6.83 -6.96
N PHE A 160 -4.36 -6.78 -7.86
CA PHE A 160 -3.23 -7.71 -7.86
C PHE A 160 -2.45 -7.63 -6.55
N LEU A 161 -2.16 -6.42 -6.07
CA LEU A 161 -1.41 -6.22 -4.83
C LEU A 161 -2.21 -6.70 -3.62
N GLU A 162 -3.51 -6.43 -3.54
CA GLU A 162 -4.35 -6.89 -2.43
C GLU A 162 -4.46 -8.42 -2.37
N HIS A 163 -4.72 -9.07 -3.51
CA HIS A 163 -4.83 -10.54 -3.56
C HIS A 163 -3.47 -11.21 -3.36
N GLY A 164 -2.44 -10.66 -4.02
CA GLY A 164 -1.06 -11.13 -3.89
C GLY A 164 -0.56 -11.03 -2.46
N SER A 165 -0.85 -9.91 -1.78
CA SER A 165 -0.49 -9.68 -0.37
C SER A 165 -1.13 -10.71 0.56
N GLY A 166 -2.38 -11.12 0.32
CA GLY A 166 -2.99 -12.18 1.12
C GLY A 166 -2.38 -13.56 0.88
N LEU A 167 -2.14 -13.92 -0.38
CA LEU A 167 -1.64 -15.24 -0.75
C LEU A 167 -0.21 -15.49 -0.28
N TYR A 168 0.70 -14.53 -0.49
CA TYR A 168 2.09 -14.72 -0.08
C TYR A 168 2.26 -14.59 1.44
N PHE A 169 1.42 -13.82 2.14
CA PHE A 169 1.39 -13.86 3.60
C PHE A 169 1.08 -15.28 4.06
N LEU A 170 0.03 -15.92 3.52
CA LEU A 170 -0.34 -17.28 3.90
C LEU A 170 0.69 -18.35 3.50
N ALA A 171 1.47 -18.12 2.45
CA ALA A 171 2.52 -19.04 1.99
C ALA A 171 3.80 -18.92 2.85
N SER A 172 4.16 -17.70 3.25
CA SER A 172 5.40 -17.39 3.97
C SER A 172 5.25 -17.41 5.50
N SER A 173 4.02 -17.55 6.01
CA SER A 173 3.71 -17.47 7.44
C SER A 173 3.41 -18.82 8.11
N ARG A 174 3.85 -19.93 7.50
CA ARG A 174 3.65 -21.29 8.02
C ARG A 174 4.94 -21.89 8.58
#